data_AF-A0A520BNG1-F1
#
_entry.id   AF-A0A520BNG1-F1
#
_cell.length_a   1.000
_cell.length_b   1.000
_cell.length_c   1.000
_cell.angle_alpha   90.00
_cell.angle_beta   90.00
_cell.angle_gamma   90.00
#
_symmetry.space_group_name_H-M   'P 1'
#
loop_
_entity.id
_entity.type
_entity.pdbx_description
1 polymer ?
#
loop_
_entity_poly.entity_id
_entity_poly.type
_entity_poly.pdbx_seq_one_letter_code
_entity_poly.pdbx_strand_id
1 'polypeptide(L)'
;MSLVKAKKHLGQHFLTDKRIAERIVDGLIHTDQYHQVLEVGPGMGILTDILLERENLETFLIDIDVESVAFLANKYPQLGDRLISGDFLKLDLTSIFKGKFAVIGNFPYNISSQILFKILEHKDHCVEMVGMFQKEVAERCASKSGTKEYG
;
A
#
# COMPACT_ATOMS: atom_id res chain seq x y z
N MET A 1 11.17 -22.28 3.19
CA MET A 1 11.41 -20.87 2.84
C MET A 1 11.64 -20.09 4.12
N SER A 2 12.74 -19.35 4.24
CA SER A 2 13.01 -18.52 5.42
C SER A 2 12.07 -17.32 5.45
N LEU A 3 11.49 -17.03 6.62
CA LEU A 3 10.72 -15.80 6.85
C LEU A 3 11.59 -14.57 6.56
N VAL A 4 11.01 -13.56 5.89
CA VAL A 4 11.66 -12.26 5.66
C VAL A 4 11.94 -11.61 7.02
N LYS A 5 13.16 -11.11 7.21
CA LYS A 5 13.53 -10.40 8.44
C LYS A 5 13.31 -8.91 8.27
N ALA A 6 12.69 -8.28 9.28
CA ALA A 6 12.46 -6.84 9.29
C ALA A 6 13.79 -6.07 9.26
N LYS A 7 13.90 -5.12 8.33
CA LYS A 7 15.05 -4.23 8.13
C LYS A 7 14.74 -2.87 8.74
N LYS A 8 15.45 -2.51 9.83
CA LYS A 8 15.25 -1.24 10.55
C LYS A 8 15.42 -0.01 9.66
N HIS A 9 16.39 -0.02 8.75
CA HIS A 9 16.67 1.12 7.87
C HIS A 9 15.56 1.37 6.84
N LEU A 10 14.74 0.36 6.54
CA LEU A 10 13.55 0.50 5.68
C LEU A 10 12.29 0.87 6.47
N GLY A 11 12.37 1.02 7.81
CA GLY A 11 11.20 1.32 8.64
C GLY A 11 10.17 0.19 8.68
N GLN A 12 10.57 -1.05 8.39
CA GLN A 12 9.66 -2.19 8.32
C GLN A 12 9.08 -2.57 9.69
N HIS A 13 7.76 -2.55 9.79
CA HIS A 13 6.99 -3.10 10.90
C HIS A 13 5.94 -4.06 10.33
N PHE A 14 6.20 -5.36 10.44
CA PHE A 14 5.27 -6.35 9.90
C PHE A 14 4.01 -6.46 10.74
N LEU A 15 2.87 -6.22 10.10
CA LEU A 15 1.56 -6.52 10.66
C LEU A 15 1.39 -8.05 10.73
N THR A 16 1.01 -8.55 11.90
CA THR A 16 0.78 -9.98 12.15
C THR A 16 -0.67 -10.30 12.51
N ASP A 17 -1.46 -9.28 12.86
CA ASP A 17 -2.87 -9.45 13.21
C ASP A 17 -3.74 -9.45 11.97
N LYS A 18 -4.31 -10.62 11.63
CA LYS A 18 -5.19 -10.80 10.49
C LYS A 18 -6.46 -9.96 10.59
N ARG A 19 -7.03 -9.75 11.78
CA ARG A 19 -8.25 -8.94 11.95
C ARG A 19 -7.98 -7.47 11.64
N ILE A 20 -6.80 -6.98 11.99
CA ILE A 20 -6.39 -5.63 11.61
C ILE A 20 -6.16 -5.56 10.09
N ALA A 21 -5.55 -6.56 9.48
CA ALA A 21 -5.39 -6.61 8.03
C ALA A 21 -6.75 -6.61 7.29
N GLU A 22 -7.71 -7.42 7.76
CA GLU A 22 -9.10 -7.45 7.26
C GLU A 22 -9.74 -6.06 7.34
N ARG A 23 -9.65 -5.39 8.49
CA ARG A 23 -10.18 -4.03 8.66
C ARG A 23 -9.55 -3.00 7.73
N ILE A 24 -8.27 -3.14 7.40
CA ILE A 24 -7.59 -2.24 6.45
C ILE A 24 -8.12 -2.52 5.04
N VAL A 25 -8.22 -3.79 4.62
CA VAL A 25 -8.76 -4.13 3.30
C VAL A 25 -10.24 -3.76 3.18
N ASP A 26 -11.04 -3.98 4.21
CA ASP A 26 -12.46 -3.59 4.28
C ASP A 26 -12.66 -2.06 4.24
N GLY A 27 -11.60 -1.29 4.52
CA GLY A 27 -11.63 0.16 4.36
C GLY A 27 -11.71 0.62 2.89
N LEU A 28 -11.48 -0.28 1.93
CA LEU A 28 -11.69 -0.03 0.50
C LEU A 28 -13.19 -0.06 0.19
N ILE A 29 -13.86 1.08 0.33
CA ILE A 29 -15.32 1.18 0.23
C ILE A 29 -15.81 1.70 -1.12
N HIS A 30 -14.91 2.22 -1.96
CA HIS A 30 -15.24 2.79 -3.28
C HIS A 30 -14.87 1.85 -4.45
N THR A 31 -14.86 0.54 -4.20
CA THR A 31 -14.44 -0.50 -5.16
C THR A 31 -15.31 -0.62 -6.41
N ASP A 32 -16.40 0.15 -6.51
CA ASP A 32 -17.20 0.34 -7.72
C ASP A 32 -16.58 1.36 -8.70
N GLN A 33 -15.63 2.18 -8.24
CA GLN A 33 -15.03 3.27 -9.03
C GLN A 33 -13.68 2.92 -9.65
N TYR A 34 -13.11 1.77 -9.29
CA TYR A 34 -11.82 1.29 -9.76
C TYR A 34 -11.80 -0.24 -9.77
N HIS A 35 -10.94 -0.81 -10.61
CA HIS A 35 -10.67 -2.24 -10.61
C HIS A 35 -9.25 -2.53 -10.10
N GLN A 36 -8.31 -1.60 -10.29
CA GLN A 36 -6.90 -1.82 -9.98
C GLN A 36 -6.56 -1.29 -8.59
N VAL A 37 -5.85 -2.07 -7.79
CA VAL A 37 -5.39 -1.68 -6.46
C VAL A 37 -3.89 -1.93 -6.33
N LEU A 38 -3.14 -0.94 -5.86
CA LEU A 38 -1.72 -1.05 -5.59
C LEU A 38 -1.48 -1.19 -4.08
N GLU A 39 -0.94 -2.32 -3.65
CA GLU A 39 -0.41 -2.50 -2.31
C GLU A 39 1.04 -2.00 -2.22
N VAL A 40 1.30 -1.01 -1.37
CA VAL A 40 2.64 -0.47 -1.12
C VAL A 40 3.22 -1.07 0.15
N GLY A 41 4.38 -1.69 0.03
CA GLY A 41 5.07 -2.33 1.16
C GLY A 41 4.34 -3.58 1.67
N PRO A 42 4.05 -4.59 0.81
CA PRO A 42 3.34 -5.80 1.19
C PRO A 42 4.07 -6.62 2.28
N GLY A 43 5.40 -6.53 2.37
CA GLY A 43 6.18 -7.30 3.34
C GLY A 43 5.97 -8.81 3.17
N MET A 44 5.35 -9.46 4.17
CA MET A 44 5.00 -10.90 4.10
C MET A 44 3.64 -11.18 3.44
N GLY A 45 2.96 -10.14 2.95
CA GLY A 45 1.75 -10.23 2.16
C GLY A 45 0.48 -10.49 2.97
N ILE A 46 0.39 -10.00 4.21
CA ILE A 46 -0.80 -10.24 5.06
C ILE A 46 -2.05 -9.53 4.53
N LEU A 47 -1.91 -8.32 3.95
CA LEU A 47 -3.00 -7.65 3.25
C LEU A 47 -3.21 -8.30 1.88
N THR A 48 -2.12 -8.65 1.19
CA THR A 48 -2.16 -9.36 -0.09
C THR A 48 -3.02 -10.62 -0.03
N ASP A 49 -2.90 -11.43 1.02
CA ASP A 49 -3.68 -12.66 1.21
C ASP A 49 -5.19 -12.37 1.07
N ILE A 50 -5.66 -11.26 1.66
CA ILE A 50 -7.08 -10.86 1.69
C ILE A 50 -7.46 -10.13 0.39
N LEU A 51 -6.57 -9.31 -0.16
CA LEU A 51 -6.81 -8.62 -1.43
C LEU A 51 -7.00 -9.60 -2.59
N LEU A 52 -6.25 -10.70 -2.60
CA LEU A 52 -6.38 -11.73 -3.63
C LEU A 52 -7.68 -12.54 -3.53
N GLU A 53 -8.40 -12.48 -2.42
CA GLU A 53 -9.75 -13.05 -2.27
C GLU A 53 -10.84 -12.15 -2.90
N ARG A 54 -10.51 -10.89 -3.26
CA ARG A 54 -11.44 -9.94 -3.88
C ARG A 54 -11.42 -10.09 -5.40
N GLU A 55 -12.32 -10.90 -5.94
CA GLU A 55 -12.41 -11.16 -7.40
C GLU A 55 -12.69 -9.92 -8.25
N ASN A 56 -13.28 -8.87 -7.65
CA ASN A 56 -13.54 -7.61 -8.32
C ASN A 56 -12.34 -6.67 -8.37
N LEU A 57 -11.17 -7.07 -7.85
CA LEU A 57 -9.95 -6.26 -7.80
C LEU A 57 -8.78 -6.95 -8.51
N GLU A 58 -8.08 -6.18 -9.34
CA GLU A 58 -6.77 -6.54 -9.88
C GLU A 58 -5.67 -5.96 -8.99
N THR A 59 -5.09 -6.81 -8.15
CA THR A 59 -4.06 -6.42 -7.19
C THR A 59 -2.67 -6.34 -7.82
N PHE A 60 -1.99 -5.22 -7.60
CA PHE A 60 -0.57 -4.96 -7.87
C PHE A 60 0.16 -4.78 -6.56
N LEU A 61 1.42 -5.21 -6.50
CA LEU A 61 2.27 -5.08 -5.34
C LEU A 61 3.53 -4.29 -5.70
N ILE A 62 3.99 -3.44 -4.79
CA ILE A 62 5.33 -2.84 -4.89
C ILE A 62 6.08 -2.91 -3.56
N ASP A 63 7.30 -3.43 -3.62
CA ASP A 63 8.23 -3.43 -2.49
C ASP A 63 9.65 -3.07 -2.93
N ILE A 64 10.35 -2.30 -2.10
CA ILE A 64 11.75 -1.93 -2.29
C ILE A 64 12.69 -3.03 -1.78
N ASP A 65 12.21 -3.88 -0.86
CA ASP A 65 12.99 -4.97 -0.28
C ASP A 65 12.98 -6.19 -1.19
N VAL A 66 14.11 -6.42 -1.87
CA VAL A 66 14.29 -7.54 -2.80
C VAL A 66 14.05 -8.91 -2.15
N GLU A 67 14.28 -9.06 -0.85
CA GLU A 67 13.98 -10.31 -0.13
C GLU A 67 12.47 -10.52 0.03
N SER A 68 11.72 -9.45 0.34
CA SER A 68 10.26 -9.47 0.36
C SER A 68 9.70 -9.79 -1.03
N VAL A 69 10.23 -9.15 -2.07
CA VAL A 69 9.82 -9.42 -3.46
C VAL A 69 10.06 -10.88 -3.82
N ALA A 70 11.25 -11.42 -3.55
CA ALA A 70 11.54 -12.84 -3.84
C ALA A 70 10.62 -13.78 -3.05
N PHE A 71 10.31 -13.46 -1.79
CA PHE A 71 9.35 -14.21 -1.00
C PHE A 71 7.94 -14.16 -1.61
N LEU A 72 7.46 -12.97 -1.99
CA LEU A 72 6.13 -12.77 -2.59
C LEU A 72 6.00 -13.42 -3.96
N ALA A 73 7.05 -13.40 -4.78
CA ALA A 73 7.07 -14.07 -6.09
C ALA A 73 6.87 -15.59 -5.95
N ASN A 74 7.44 -16.17 -4.89
CA ASN A 74 7.24 -17.59 -4.56
C ASN A 74 5.86 -17.86 -3.96
N LYS A 75 5.35 -16.96 -3.11
CA LYS A 75 4.04 -17.11 -2.45
C LYS A 75 2.88 -16.91 -3.42
N TYR A 76 3.02 -15.98 -4.37
CA TYR A 76 1.98 -15.56 -5.31
C TYR A 76 2.48 -15.56 -6.77
N PRO A 77 2.84 -16.73 -7.33
CA PRO A 77 3.36 -16.81 -8.70
C PRO A 77 2.39 -16.26 -9.76
N GLN A 78 1.08 -16.24 -9.47
CA GLN A 78 0.04 -15.70 -10.36
C GLN A 78 0.07 -14.18 -10.53
N LEU A 79 0.83 -13.44 -9.72
CA LEU A 79 0.96 -12.00 -9.87
C LEU A 79 1.78 -11.62 -11.10
N GLY A 80 2.84 -12.39 -11.42
CA GLY A 80 3.74 -12.08 -12.53
C GLY A 80 4.23 -10.63 -12.48
N ASP A 81 4.03 -9.90 -13.57
CA ASP A 81 4.43 -8.48 -13.71
C ASP A 81 3.70 -7.52 -12.76
N ARG A 82 2.63 -7.97 -12.10
CA ARG A 82 1.94 -7.19 -11.06
C ARG A 82 2.72 -7.11 -9.75
N LEU A 83 3.75 -7.93 -9.57
CA LEU A 83 4.71 -7.81 -8.46
C LEU A 83 5.92 -6.98 -8.90
N ILE A 84 5.96 -5.73 -8.45
CA ILE A 84 6.96 -4.75 -8.86
C ILE A 84 8.04 -4.66 -7.78
N SER A 85 9.29 -4.87 -8.17
CA SER A 85 10.44 -4.54 -7.34
C SER A 85 10.86 -3.10 -7.61
N GLY A 86 10.71 -2.22 -6.62
CA GLY A 86 11.04 -0.81 -6.83
C GLY A 86 10.71 0.11 -5.67
N ASP A 87 11.18 1.34 -5.80
CA ASP A 87 10.88 2.42 -4.87
C ASP A 87 9.55 3.08 -5.28
N PHE A 88 8.52 2.94 -4.45
CA PHE A 88 7.20 3.54 -4.70
C PHE A 88 7.29 5.05 -4.95
N LEU A 89 8.19 5.77 -4.27
CA LEU A 89 8.29 7.22 -4.44
C LEU A 89 8.79 7.61 -5.82
N LYS A 90 9.60 6.75 -6.45
CA LYS A 90 10.15 6.93 -7.80
C LYS A 90 9.31 6.30 -8.90
N LEU A 91 8.32 5.49 -8.54
CA LEU A 91 7.44 4.83 -9.49
C LEU A 91 6.60 5.86 -10.26
N ASP A 92 6.54 5.72 -11.59
CA ASP A 92 5.57 6.44 -12.42
C ASP A 92 4.24 5.68 -12.43
N LEU A 93 3.30 6.12 -11.60
CA LEU A 93 1.98 5.50 -11.49
C LEU A 93 1.18 5.56 -12.79
N THR A 94 1.41 6.58 -13.63
CA THR A 94 0.69 6.75 -14.91
C THR A 94 1.18 5.78 -16.00
N SER A 95 2.41 5.27 -15.85
CA SER A 95 2.93 4.23 -16.73
C SER A 95 2.22 2.89 -16.52
N ILE A 96 1.82 2.60 -15.27
CA ILE A 96 1.19 1.34 -14.86
C ILE A 96 -0.34 1.43 -14.95
N PHE A 97 -0.92 2.47 -14.34
CA PHE A 97 -2.37 2.63 -14.26
C PHE A 97 -2.84 3.63 -15.31
N LYS A 98 -3.60 3.13 -16.29
CA LYS A 98 -4.21 3.98 -17.33
C LYS A 98 -5.58 4.53 -16.94
N GLY A 99 -6.18 3.97 -15.90
CA GLY A 99 -7.49 4.36 -15.39
C GLY A 99 -7.45 4.70 -13.90
N LYS A 100 -8.63 4.69 -13.29
CA LYS A 100 -8.79 4.89 -11.86
C LYS A 100 -8.25 3.68 -11.09
N PHE A 101 -7.54 3.96 -10.00
CA PHE A 101 -6.96 2.94 -9.13
C PHE A 101 -7.06 3.37 -7.66
N ALA A 102 -6.85 2.42 -6.75
CA ALA A 102 -6.70 2.69 -5.34
C ALA A 102 -5.30 2.31 -4.84
N VAL A 103 -4.88 2.92 -3.74
CA VAL A 103 -3.64 2.54 -3.04
C VAL A 103 -3.96 2.04 -1.65
N ILE A 104 -3.35 0.92 -1.28
CA ILE A 104 -3.48 0.33 0.05
C ILE A 104 -2.11 -0.01 0.65
N GLY A 105 -1.99 0.01 1.98
CA GLY A 105 -0.78 -0.52 2.61
C GLY A 105 -0.72 -0.38 4.11
N ASN A 106 0.13 -1.20 4.72
CA ASN A 106 0.66 -0.95 6.05
C ASN A 106 1.94 -0.11 5.90
N PHE A 107 1.76 1.19 5.64
CA PHE A 107 2.83 2.03 5.13
C PHE A 107 4.03 2.12 6.09
N PRO A 108 5.28 2.08 5.58
CA PRO A 108 6.45 2.31 6.40
C PRO A 108 6.43 3.72 7.00
N TYR A 109 6.55 3.82 8.31
CA TYR A 109 6.32 5.07 9.04
C TYR A 109 7.27 6.21 8.63
N ASN A 110 8.50 5.87 8.27
CA ASN A 110 9.53 6.82 7.81
C ASN A 110 9.20 7.53 6.48
N ILE A 111 8.36 6.94 5.63
CA ILE A 111 7.99 7.51 4.33
C ILE A 111 6.48 7.71 4.16
N SER A 112 5.67 7.42 5.17
CA SER A 112 4.20 7.46 5.10
C SER A 112 3.64 8.82 4.63
N SER A 113 4.22 9.94 5.08
CA SER A 113 3.83 11.27 4.58
C SER A 113 4.21 11.49 3.12
N GLN A 114 5.36 10.99 2.66
CA GLN A 114 5.79 11.10 1.27
C GLN A 114 4.90 10.26 0.34
N ILE A 115 4.50 9.07 0.81
CA ILE A 115 3.52 8.22 0.13
C ILE A 115 2.21 9.00 -0.06
N LEU A 116 1.70 9.64 0.99
CA LEU A 116 0.48 10.45 0.92
C LEU A 116 0.61 11.60 -0.08
N PHE A 117 1.69 12.39 -0.03
CA PHE A 117 1.87 13.51 -0.95
C PHE A 117 1.92 13.03 -2.41
N LYS A 118 2.65 11.96 -2.70
CA LYS A 118 2.69 11.38 -4.05
C LYS A 118 1.29 10.94 -4.53
N ILE A 119 0.48 10.37 -3.64
CA ILE A 119 -0.89 9.96 -3.99
C ILE A 119 -1.79 11.19 -4.24
N LEU A 120 -1.63 12.25 -3.45
CA LEU A 120 -2.34 13.52 -3.66
C LEU A 120 -1.97 14.19 -4.99
N GLU A 121 -0.71 14.07 -5.44
CA GLU A 121 -0.28 14.51 -6.78
C GLU A 121 -1.03 13.77 -7.91
N HIS A 122 -1.53 12.57 -7.63
CA HIS A 122 -2.29 11.73 -8.55
C HIS A 122 -3.78 11.62 -8.21
N LYS A 123 -4.35 12.55 -7.42
CA LYS A 123 -5.74 12.52 -6.92
C LYS A 123 -6.82 12.38 -8.01
N ASP A 124 -6.53 12.78 -9.24
CA ASP A 124 -7.48 12.67 -10.35
C ASP A 124 -7.64 11.22 -10.85
N HIS A 125 -6.67 10.35 -10.54
CA HIS A 125 -6.64 8.93 -10.90
C HIS A 125 -6.71 8.00 -9.69
N CYS A 126 -6.05 8.37 -8.58
CA CYS A 126 -6.11 7.64 -7.32
C CYS A 126 -7.39 8.02 -6.56
N VAL A 127 -8.43 7.20 -6.70
CA VAL A 127 -9.77 7.52 -6.17
C VAL A 127 -9.91 7.22 -4.69
N GLU A 128 -9.10 6.30 -4.18
CA GLU A 128 -9.16 5.88 -2.79
C GLU A 128 -7.77 5.52 -2.29
N MET A 129 -7.49 5.87 -1.04
CA MET A 129 -6.29 5.44 -0.33
C MET A 129 -6.70 4.92 1.04
N VAL A 130 -6.24 3.72 1.39
CA VAL A 130 -6.47 3.13 2.70
C VAL A 130 -5.15 2.64 3.27
N GLY A 131 -4.80 3.05 4.48
CA GLY A 131 -3.57 2.52 5.07
C GLY A 131 -3.39 2.84 6.52
N MET A 132 -2.41 2.16 7.10
CA MET A 132 -2.00 2.39 8.47
C MET A 132 -0.94 3.48 8.52
N PHE A 133 -1.14 4.46 9.39
CA PHE A 133 -0.23 5.56 9.63
C PHE A 133 0.12 5.65 11.12
N GLN A 134 1.22 6.32 11.44
CA GLN A 134 1.41 6.80 12.81
C GLN A 134 0.26 7.73 13.16
N LYS A 135 -0.25 7.62 14.39
CA LYS A 135 -1.40 8.37 14.86
C LYS A 135 -1.29 9.88 14.58
N GLU A 136 -0.16 10.48 14.93
CA GLU A 136 0.10 11.92 14.72
C GLU A 136 0.04 12.32 13.24
N VAL A 137 0.52 11.45 12.34
CA VAL A 137 0.44 11.69 10.89
C VAL A 137 -1.02 11.62 10.44
N ALA A 138 -1.78 10.62 10.88
CA ALA A 138 -3.20 10.50 10.54
C ALA A 138 -4.03 11.69 11.05
N GLU A 139 -3.82 12.09 12.31
CA GLU A 139 -4.51 13.25 12.92
C GLU A 139 -4.22 14.53 12.16
N ARG A 140 -2.96 14.76 11.79
CA ARG A 140 -2.54 15.89 10.98
C ARG A 140 -3.18 15.92 9.60
N CYS A 141 -3.21 14.78 8.90
CA CYS A 141 -3.82 14.67 7.57
C CYS A 141 -5.34 14.84 7.61
N ALA A 142 -6.00 14.44 8.69
CA ALA A 142 -7.43 14.62 8.91
C ALA A 142 -7.80 16.00 9.47
N SER A 143 -6.80 16.81 9.86
CA SER A 143 -7.02 18.11 10.47
C SER A 143 -7.64 19.09 9.46
N LYS A 144 -8.65 19.85 9.90
CA LYS A 144 -9.28 20.87 9.05
C LYS A 144 -8.30 22.02 8.84
N SER A 145 -8.36 22.64 7.66
CA SER A 145 -7.59 23.86 7.37
C SER A 145 -7.73 24.89 8.49
N GLY A 146 -6.61 25.28 9.11
CA GLY A 146 -6.56 26.31 10.16
C GLY A 146 -6.52 25.82 11.61
N THR A 147 -6.39 24.52 11.88
CA THR A 147 -6.11 24.01 13.24
C THR A 147 -4.62 24.05 13.58
N LYS A 148 -4.26 24.03 14.88
CA LYS A 148 -2.86 24.03 15.37
C LYS A 148 -2.01 22.87 14.83
N GLU A 149 -2.66 21.81 14.35
CA GLU A 149 -2.05 20.63 13.74
C GLU A 149 -1.94 20.73 12.21
N TYR A 150 -2.37 21.83 11.60
CA TYR A 150 -2.28 22.05 10.15
C TYR A 150 -0.84 22.42 9.75
N GLY A 151 -0.12 21.50 9.09
CA GLY A 151 1.27 21.69 8.64
C GLY A 151 1.88 20.50 7.93
#